data_AF-A0A3P3Q633-F1
#
_entry.id   AF-A0A3P3Q633-F1
#
_cell.length_a   1.000
_cell.length_b   1.000
_cell.length_c   1.000
_cell.angle_alpha   90.00
_cell.angle_beta   90.00
_cell.angle_gamma   90.00
#
_symmetry.space_group_name_H-M   'P 1'
#
loop_
_entity.id
_entity.type
_entity.pdbx_description
1 polymer ?
#
loop_
_entity_poly.entity_id
_entity_poly.type
_entity_poly.pdbx_seq_one_letter_code
_entity_poly.pdbx_strand_id
1 'polypeptide(L)'
;MEIKSNIAGMVNAENNYDVFKYRLNLSREDLVSILTDIDDYWIGRSGDSFKYICWYLKILLDTGYEELTGLKNEITDSKKYIYDNDYNLSNQIQSKEHIKV
;
A
#
# COMPACT_ATOMS: atom_id res chain seq x y z
N MET A 1 -8.30 -32.61 1.67
CA MET A 1 -7.43 -31.76 0.83
C MET A 1 -6.97 -30.62 1.72
N GLU A 2 -5.69 -30.56 2.07
CA GLU A 2 -5.14 -29.47 2.88
C GLU A 2 -4.80 -28.30 1.97
N ILE A 3 -5.53 -27.19 2.10
CA ILE A 3 -5.18 -25.95 1.44
C ILE A 3 -4.00 -25.36 2.23
N LYS A 4 -2.80 -25.42 1.66
CA LYS A 4 -1.60 -24.84 2.28
C LYS A 4 -1.70 -23.32 2.23
N SER A 5 -2.17 -22.74 3.31
CA SER A 5 -2.31 -21.30 3.44
C SER A 5 -0.96 -20.63 3.69
N ASN A 6 -0.50 -19.74 2.79
CA ASN A 6 0.68 -18.88 3.00
C ASN A 6 0.30 -17.54 3.66
N ILE A 7 -0.56 -17.57 4.68
CA ILE A 7 -1.00 -16.37 5.41
C ILE A 7 0.19 -15.54 5.90
N ALA A 8 1.26 -16.18 6.38
CA ALA A 8 2.46 -15.49 6.85
C ALA A 8 3.13 -14.67 5.73
N GLY A 9 3.26 -15.23 4.53
CA GLY A 9 3.78 -14.49 3.37
C GLY A 9 2.88 -13.32 2.97
N MET A 10 1.56 -13.50 3.02
CA MET A 10 0.59 -12.44 2.70
C MET A 10 0.63 -11.30 3.73
N VAL A 11 0.71 -11.62 5.03
CA VAL A 11 0.87 -10.63 6.11
C VAL A 11 2.18 -9.87 5.96
N ASN A 12 3.28 -10.55 5.64
CA ASN A 12 4.56 -9.90 5.39
C ASN A 12 4.50 -8.94 4.19
N ALA A 13 3.81 -9.34 3.11
CA ALA A 13 3.61 -8.46 1.97
C ALA A 13 2.81 -7.21 2.37
N GLU A 14 1.68 -7.37 3.07
CA GLU A 14 0.84 -6.28 3.58
C GLU A 14 1.63 -5.28 4.45
N ASN A 15 2.44 -5.78 5.39
CA ASN A 15 3.26 -4.96 6.29
C ASN A 15 4.31 -4.13 5.54
N ASN A 16 4.86 -4.65 4.44
CA ASN A 16 5.83 -3.90 3.65
C ASN A 16 5.21 -2.64 3.02
N TYR A 17 3.94 -2.70 2.60
CA TYR A 17 3.24 -1.53 2.05
C TYR A 17 3.10 -0.40 3.07
N ASP A 18 2.88 -0.72 4.35
CA ASP A 18 2.81 0.31 5.40
C ASP A 18 4.15 1.02 5.60
N VAL A 19 5.26 0.28 5.55
CA VAL A 19 6.60 0.88 5.63
C VAL A 19 6.88 1.78 4.43
N PHE A 20 6.53 1.35 3.22
CA PHE A 20 6.69 2.17 2.02
C PHE A 20 5.84 3.43 2.09
N LYS A 21 4.57 3.31 2.50
CA LYS A 21 3.65 4.42 2.68
C LYS A 21 4.18 5.47 3.64
N TYR A 22 4.72 5.04 4.79
CA TYR A 22 5.36 5.91 5.76
C TYR A 22 6.55 6.68 5.15
N ARG A 23 7.45 5.98 4.46
CA ARG A 23 8.63 6.60 3.83
C ARG A 23 8.26 7.60 2.73
N LEU A 24 7.28 7.27 1.89
CA LEU A 24 6.78 8.17 0.85
C LEU A 24 6.19 9.43 1.45
N ASN A 25 5.44 9.30 2.56
CA ASN A 25 4.89 10.46 3.25
C ASN A 25 5.98 11.39 3.80
N LEU A 26 7.04 10.84 4.41
CA LEU A 26 8.17 11.65 4.87
C LEU A 26 8.84 12.43 3.73
N SER A 27 9.15 11.75 2.61
CA SER A 27 9.75 12.43 1.45
C SER A 27 8.84 13.50 0.87
N ARG A 28 7.51 13.31 0.92
CA ARG A 28 6.54 14.32 0.51
C ARG A 28 6.56 15.53 1.44
N GLU A 29 6.61 15.32 2.76
CA GLU A 29 6.68 16.39 3.75
C GLU A 29 7.94 17.25 3.56
N ASP A 30 9.09 16.60 3.31
CA ASP A 30 10.34 17.29 3.00
C ASP A 30 10.21 18.19 1.76
N LEU A 31 9.61 17.67 0.68
CA LEU A 31 9.38 18.45 -0.55
C LEU A 31 8.41 19.62 -0.32
N VAL A 32 7.39 19.46 0.51
CA VAL A 32 6.45 20.54 0.85
C VAL A 32 7.16 21.64 1.65
N SER A 33 8.01 21.28 2.62
CA SER A 33 8.82 22.25 3.36
C SER A 33 9.73 23.03 2.39
N ILE A 34 10.46 22.32 1.53
CA ILE A 34 11.33 22.95 0.51
C ILE A 34 10.54 23.93 -0.37
N LEU A 35 9.39 23.52 -0.89
CA LEU A 35 8.56 24.37 -1.76
C LEU A 35 8.04 25.62 -1.05
N THR A 36 7.78 25.52 0.26
CA THR A 36 7.26 26.62 1.08
C THR A 36 8.35 27.63 1.40
N ASP A 37 9.55 27.13 1.69
CA ASP A 37 10.61 27.94 2.31
C ASP A 37 11.62 28.50 1.29
N ILE A 38 11.71 27.92 0.10
CA ILE A 38 12.79 28.25 -0.84
C ILE A 38 12.77 29.69 -1.37
N ASP A 39 11.63 30.38 -1.36
CA ASP A 39 11.59 31.81 -1.67
C ASP A 39 12.35 32.67 -0.65
N ASP A 40 12.45 32.20 0.60
CA ASP A 40 13.16 32.92 1.65
C ASP A 40 14.68 32.77 1.54
N TYR A 41 15.15 31.70 0.88
CA TYR A 41 16.57 31.34 0.82
C TYR A 41 17.21 31.46 -0.57
N TRP A 42 16.42 31.31 -1.65
CA TRP A 42 16.94 31.20 -3.00
C TRP A 42 16.03 31.87 -4.04
N ILE A 43 16.15 33.18 -4.12
CA ILE A 43 15.41 34.01 -5.08
C ILE A 43 16.06 33.95 -6.47
N GLY A 44 15.24 33.85 -7.52
CA GLY A 44 15.66 33.95 -8.92
C GLY A 44 15.47 32.67 -9.72
N ARG A 45 15.84 32.70 -11.01
CA ARG A 45 15.51 31.65 -11.99
C ARG A 45 15.95 30.23 -11.59
N SER A 46 17.08 30.09 -10.92
CA SER A 46 17.56 28.78 -10.46
C SER A 46 16.73 28.24 -9.29
N GLY A 47 16.31 29.11 -8.36
CA GLY A 47 15.36 28.76 -7.30
C GLY A 47 14.00 28.35 -7.86
N ASP A 48 13.47 29.13 -8.82
CA ASP A 48 12.23 28.80 -9.52
C ASP A 48 12.31 27.45 -10.25
N SER A 49 13.44 27.18 -10.92
CA SER A 49 13.65 25.90 -11.61
C SER A 49 13.70 24.73 -10.62
N PHE A 50 14.33 24.91 -9.47
CA PHE A 50 14.39 23.89 -8.44
C PHE A 50 13.01 23.65 -7.81
N LYS A 51 12.22 24.70 -7.54
CA LYS A 51 10.82 24.55 -7.12
C LYS A 51 10.03 23.70 -8.09
N TYR A 52 10.16 23.96 -9.38
CA TYR A 52 9.46 23.19 -10.40
C TYR A 52 9.81 21.70 -10.33
N ILE A 53 11.10 21.37 -10.14
CA ILE A 53 11.55 19.98 -9.96
C ILE A 53 10.93 19.37 -8.69
N CYS A 54 10.98 20.06 -7.55
CA CYS A 54 10.40 19.57 -6.29
C CYS A 54 8.88 19.36 -6.40
N TRP A 55 8.18 20.29 -7.06
CA TRP A 55 6.76 20.19 -7.32
C TRP A 55 6.42 18.99 -8.20
N TYR A 56 7.19 18.76 -9.27
CA TYR A 56 6.99 17.61 -10.14
C TYR A 56 7.24 16.28 -9.40
N LEU A 57 8.31 16.21 -8.60
CA LEU A 57 8.57 15.05 -7.74
C LEU A 57 7.43 14.78 -6.76
N LYS A 58 6.86 15.84 -6.14
CA LYS A 58 5.71 15.71 -5.25
C LYS A 58 4.52 15.06 -5.95
N ILE A 59 4.21 15.48 -7.17
CA ILE A 59 3.11 14.88 -7.95
C ILE A 59 3.34 13.39 -8.17
N LEU A 60 4.56 13.00 -8.57
CA LEU A 60 4.90 11.60 -8.76
C LEU A 60 4.75 10.78 -7.47
N LEU A 61 5.16 11.34 -6.33
CA LEU A 61 4.99 10.70 -5.03
C LEU A 61 3.52 10.59 -4.61
N ASP A 62 2.70 11.62 -4.86
CA ASP A 62 1.27 11.60 -4.55
C ASP A 62 0.55 10.51 -5.37
N THR A 63 0.81 10.43 -6.68
CA THR A 63 0.25 9.37 -7.54
C THR A 63 0.71 7.99 -7.08
N GLY A 64 2.01 7.79 -6.85
CA GLY A 64 2.53 6.50 -6.39
C GLY A 64 1.96 6.08 -5.02
N TYR A 65 1.72 7.03 -4.12
CA TYR A 65 1.10 6.77 -2.82
C TYR A 65 -0.35 6.28 -2.94
N GLU A 66 -1.13 6.88 -3.84
CA GLU A 66 -2.52 6.49 -4.12
C GLU A 66 -2.57 5.07 -4.72
N GLU A 67 -1.75 4.80 -5.73
CA GLU A 67 -1.66 3.48 -6.37
C GLU A 67 -1.24 2.38 -5.38
N LEU A 68 -0.21 2.64 -4.58
CA LEU A 68 0.23 1.69 -3.54
C LEU A 68 -0.84 1.44 -2.48
N THR A 69 -1.61 2.47 -2.12
CA THR A 69 -2.74 2.31 -1.19
C THR A 69 -3.84 1.45 -1.81
N GLY A 70 -4.15 1.65 -3.08
CA GLY A 70 -5.10 0.81 -3.83
C GLY A 70 -4.68 -0.66 -3.84
N LEU A 71 -3.42 -0.93 -4.20
CA LEU A 71 -2.87 -2.29 -4.21
C LEU A 71 -2.90 -2.95 -2.83
N LYS A 72 -2.60 -2.20 -1.75
CA LYS A 72 -2.71 -2.73 -0.39
C LYS A 72 -4.15 -3.18 -0.09
N ASN A 73 -5.14 -2.37 -0.43
CA ASN A 73 -6.55 -2.69 -0.20
C ASN A 73 -6.97 -3.95 -0.97
N GLU A 74 -6.57 -4.09 -2.23
CA GLU A 74 -6.85 -5.29 -3.05
C GLU A 74 -6.26 -6.56 -2.43
N ILE A 75 -5.03 -6.49 -1.88
CA ILE A 75 -4.40 -7.60 -1.17
C ILE A 75 -5.19 -7.97 0.10
N THR A 76 -5.56 -6.97 0.90
CA THR A 76 -6.34 -7.17 2.13
C THR A 76 -7.69 -7.81 1.85
N ASP A 77 -8.41 -7.34 0.82
CA ASP A 77 -9.71 -7.88 0.42
C ASP A 77 -9.56 -9.31 -0.13
N SER A 78 -8.59 -9.56 -1.01
CA SER A 78 -8.32 -10.88 -1.57
C SER A 78 -8.02 -11.91 -0.47
N LYS A 79 -7.21 -11.53 0.52
CA LYS A 79 -6.89 -12.36 1.69
C LYS A 79 -8.14 -12.74 2.48
N LYS A 80 -9.07 -11.79 2.67
CA LYS A 80 -10.36 -12.05 3.33
C LYS A 80 -11.21 -13.03 2.53
N TYR A 81 -11.36 -12.81 1.23
CA TYR A 81 -12.16 -13.70 0.37
C TYR A 81 -11.64 -15.13 0.34
N ILE A 82 -10.31 -15.31 0.31
CA ILE A 82 -9.69 -16.65 0.37
C ILE A 82 -10.04 -17.32 1.70
N TYR A 83 -9.89 -16.62 2.82
CA TYR A 83 -10.23 -17.15 4.14
C TYR A 83 -11.71 -17.56 4.25
N ASP A 84 -12.62 -16.69 3.80
CA ASP A 84 -14.06 -16.97 3.84
C ASP A 84 -14.43 -18.17 2.96
N ASN A 85 -13.79 -18.30 1.79
CA ASN A 85 -13.99 -19.44 0.90
C ASN A 85 -13.47 -20.75 1.53
N ASP A 86 -12.26 -20.73 2.09
CA ASP A 86 -11.67 -21.89 2.77
C ASP A 86 -12.53 -22.36 3.96
N TYR A 87 -13.06 -21.42 4.75
CA TYR A 87 -13.99 -21.71 5.84
C TYR A 87 -15.28 -22.37 5.35
N ASN A 88 -15.89 -21.82 4.30
CA ASN A 88 -17.12 -22.36 3.72
C ASN A 88 -16.92 -23.76 3.12
N LEU A 89 -15.82 -23.96 2.37
CA LEU A 89 -15.45 -25.27 1.81
C LEU A 89 -15.25 -26.31 2.92
N SER A 90 -14.56 -25.93 4.00
CA SER A 90 -14.33 -26.83 5.15
C SER A 90 -15.64 -27.27 5.80
N ASN A 91 -16.58 -26.34 6.02
CA ASN A 91 -17.91 -26.66 6.56
C ASN A 91 -18.74 -27.55 5.63
N GLN A 92 -18.67 -27.33 4.32
CA GLN A 92 -19.36 -28.18 3.34
C GLN A 92 -18.82 -29.62 3.30
N ILE A 93 -17.51 -29.79 3.48
CA ILE A 93 -16.89 -31.12 3.55
C ILE A 93 -17.34 -31.83 4.83
N GLN A 94 -17.22 -31.18 6.00
CA GLN A 94 -17.61 -31.76 7.29
C GLN A 94 -19.10 -32.14 7.33
N SER A 95 -19.98 -31.27 6.84
CA SER A 95 -21.42 -31.55 6.80
C SER A 95 -21.78 -32.74 5.90
N LYS A 96 -21.04 -32.99 4.81
CA LYS A 96 -21.23 -34.16 3.95
C LYS A 96 -20.65 -35.44 4.53
N GLU A 97 -19.58 -35.37 5.32
CA GLU A 97 -19.04 -36.51 6.06
C GLU A 97 -20.02 -36.99 7.15
N HIS A 98 -20.72 -36.08 7.83
CA HIS A 98 -21.74 -36.43 8.83
C HIS A 98 -23.02 -37.08 8.27
N ILE A 99 -23.28 -36.98 6.96
CA ILE A 99 -24.44 -37.62 6.31
C ILE A 99 -24.14 -39.06 5.87
N LYS A 100 -22.87 -39.46 5.83
CA LYS A 100 -22.46 -40.86 5.62
C LYS A 100 -22.52 -41.64 6.95
N VAL A 101 -23.73 -41.98 7.40
CA VAL A 101 -23.99 -43.03 8.40
C VAL A 101 -25.04 -43.97 7.84
#